data_AF-A0ABD5T1M0-F1
#
_entry.id   AF-A0ABD5T1M0-F1
#
_cell.length_a   1.000
_cell.length_b   1.000
_cell.length_c   1.000
_cell.angle_alpha   90.00
_cell.angle_beta   90.00
_cell.angle_gamma   90.00
#
_symmetry.space_group_name_H-M   'P 1'
#
loop_
_entity.id
_entity.type
_entity.pdbx_description
1 polymer ?
#
loop_
_entity_poly.entity_id
_entity_poly.type
_entity_poly.pdbx_seq_one_letter_code
_entity_poly.pdbx_strand_id
1 'polypeptide(L)'
;AARLATGESLETAVEGATDFLARAVRYYYDVGEGHGAVNHTVPLRNEAAREPTAEEVQAVVDRFVDADVSALVPEVGMNVVGATPYAETVAETAAVEGRITRTLSGVQPNRGVRFGASSHVARFLLSAREFVPDLRFAVNCRFDADVAAALESLEWPVAEYDRGEEPAAVKETEGSTMGWGARRAFEDRDEPPVAIIDRGEVGKEALVKLVATDPETLADRTLALDREVRE
;
A
#
# COMPACT_ATOMS: atom_id res chain seq x y z
N ALA A 1 25.70 -18.47 -10.77
CA ALA A 1 26.15 -19.87 -10.60
C ALA A 1 25.04 -20.78 -10.07
N ALA A 2 24.48 -20.53 -8.87
CA ALA A 2 23.41 -21.37 -8.29
C ALA A 2 22.19 -21.54 -9.21
N ARG A 3 21.68 -20.44 -9.78
CA ARG A 3 20.55 -20.45 -10.74
C ARG A 3 20.81 -21.26 -12.01
N LEU A 4 22.01 -21.16 -12.57
CA LEU A 4 22.43 -21.99 -13.71
C LEU A 4 22.47 -23.48 -13.33
N ALA A 5 22.94 -23.78 -12.11
CA ALA A 5 22.99 -25.15 -11.60
C ALA A 5 21.59 -25.75 -11.38
N THR A 6 20.57 -24.92 -11.16
CA THR A 6 19.16 -25.36 -11.07
C THR A 6 18.46 -25.42 -12.44
N GLY A 7 19.18 -25.24 -13.55
CA GLY A 7 18.67 -25.40 -14.90
C GLY A 7 18.01 -24.15 -15.50
N GLU A 8 18.16 -22.97 -14.88
CA GLU A 8 17.71 -21.72 -15.50
C GLU A 8 18.52 -21.39 -16.76
N SER A 9 17.88 -20.71 -17.72
CA SER A 9 18.57 -20.17 -18.89
C SER A 9 19.61 -19.13 -18.47
N LEU A 10 20.62 -18.86 -19.32
CA LEU A 10 21.64 -17.86 -18.99
C LEU A 10 21.02 -16.48 -18.72
N GLU A 11 20.04 -16.07 -19.53
CA GLU A 11 19.34 -14.79 -19.40
C GLU A 11 18.60 -14.71 -18.06
N THR A 12 17.72 -15.68 -17.78
CA THR A 12 16.95 -15.75 -16.52
C THR A 12 17.87 -15.81 -15.29
N ALA A 13 18.97 -16.56 -15.39
CA ALA A 13 19.91 -16.70 -14.29
C ALA A 13 20.65 -15.40 -13.98
N VAL A 14 20.95 -14.57 -14.99
CA VAL A 14 21.59 -13.27 -14.82
C VAL A 14 20.59 -12.24 -14.27
N GLU A 15 19.38 -12.20 -14.83
CA GLU A 15 18.30 -11.34 -14.34
C GLU A 15 18.01 -11.61 -12.86
N GLY A 16 17.69 -12.86 -12.51
CA GLY A 16 17.37 -13.22 -11.14
C GLY A 16 18.55 -13.13 -10.16
N ALA A 17 19.80 -13.12 -10.63
CA ALA A 17 20.98 -12.83 -9.79
C ALA A 17 21.15 -11.32 -9.56
N THR A 18 20.82 -10.51 -10.56
CA THR A 18 20.85 -9.05 -10.47
C THR A 18 19.79 -8.57 -9.50
N ASP A 19 18.55 -9.06 -9.61
CA ASP A 19 17.46 -8.74 -8.67
C ASP A 19 17.80 -9.15 -7.23
N PHE A 20 18.38 -10.34 -7.08
CA PHE A 20 18.83 -10.84 -5.78
C PHE A 20 19.85 -9.91 -5.13
N LEU A 21 20.86 -9.46 -5.89
CA LEU A 21 21.88 -8.54 -5.37
C LEU A 21 21.34 -7.13 -5.16
N ALA A 22 20.48 -6.63 -6.03
CA ALA A 22 19.84 -5.33 -5.88
C ALA A 22 19.09 -5.25 -4.55
N ARG A 23 18.28 -6.28 -4.23
CA ARG A 23 17.59 -6.40 -2.94
C ARG A 23 18.54 -6.50 -1.75
N ALA A 24 19.60 -7.29 -1.87
CA ALA A 24 20.58 -7.47 -0.80
C ALA A 24 21.33 -6.17 -0.47
N VAL A 25 21.55 -5.31 -1.47
CA VAL A 25 22.15 -3.97 -1.30
C VAL A 25 21.11 -2.99 -0.77
N ARG A 26 19.89 -2.98 -1.32
CA ARG A 26 18.83 -2.06 -0.91
C ARG A 26 18.46 -2.23 0.57
N TYR A 27 18.32 -3.48 1.01
CA TYR A 27 17.97 -3.82 2.39
C TYR A 27 19.17 -4.34 3.17
N TYR A 28 20.30 -3.63 3.05
CA TYR A 28 21.54 -3.92 3.76
C TYR A 28 21.35 -3.85 5.29
N TYR A 29 22.26 -4.48 6.02
CA TYR A 29 22.37 -4.31 7.45
C TYR A 29 23.08 -3.00 7.78
N ASP A 30 22.36 -2.09 8.41
CA ASP A 30 22.93 -0.88 9.00
C ASP A 30 23.58 -1.23 10.34
N VAL A 31 24.87 -1.57 10.29
CA VAL A 31 25.67 -2.01 11.45
C VAL A 31 27.05 -1.38 11.43
N GLY A 32 27.48 -0.89 12.60
CA GLY A 32 28.75 -0.18 12.77
C GLY A 32 28.66 1.29 12.35
N GLU A 33 29.81 1.89 12.03
CA GLU A 33 29.91 3.32 11.64
C GLU A 33 30.18 3.51 10.12
N GLY A 34 30.21 2.41 9.35
CA GLY A 34 30.50 2.41 7.91
C GLY A 34 29.25 2.28 7.04
N HIS A 35 29.43 1.95 5.76
CA HIS A 35 28.35 1.80 4.77
C HIS A 35 27.44 0.56 4.96
N GLY A 36 27.54 -0.13 6.10
CA GLY A 36 26.83 -1.37 6.40
C GLY A 36 27.24 -2.59 5.55
N ALA A 37 26.48 -3.68 5.64
CA ALA A 37 26.77 -4.95 4.98
C ALA A 37 25.59 -5.50 4.18
N VAL A 38 25.85 -5.98 2.97
CA VAL A 38 24.82 -6.59 2.09
C VAL A 38 24.09 -7.75 2.77
N ASN A 39 22.76 -7.78 2.62
CA ASN A 39 21.88 -8.73 3.27
C ASN A 39 21.39 -9.80 2.29
N HIS A 40 22.19 -10.84 2.08
CA HIS A 40 21.86 -11.94 1.17
C HIS A 40 20.63 -12.76 1.59
N THR A 41 20.13 -12.58 2.81
CA THR A 41 18.98 -13.34 3.33
C THR A 41 17.64 -12.67 3.05
N VAL A 42 17.62 -11.49 2.42
CA VAL A 42 16.41 -10.72 2.11
C VAL A 42 15.34 -11.57 1.43
N PRO A 43 15.62 -12.35 0.36
CA PRO A 43 14.57 -13.13 -0.29
C PRO A 43 13.94 -14.19 0.64
N LEU A 44 14.76 -14.86 1.45
CA LEU A 44 14.28 -15.86 2.42
C LEU A 44 13.42 -15.21 3.50
N ARG A 45 13.84 -14.05 4.02
CA ARG A 45 13.08 -13.31 5.02
C ARG A 45 11.80 -12.73 4.46
N ASN A 46 11.82 -12.28 3.21
CA ASN A 46 10.64 -11.80 2.52
C ASN A 46 9.59 -12.90 2.37
N GLU A 47 10.02 -14.09 1.98
CA GLU A 47 9.15 -15.26 1.92
C GLU A 47 8.58 -15.62 3.30
N ALA A 48 9.44 -15.64 4.33
CA ALA A 48 9.01 -15.91 5.70
C ALA A 48 8.04 -14.85 6.26
N ALA A 49 8.11 -13.61 5.78
CA ALA A 49 7.23 -12.52 6.20
C ALA A 49 5.85 -12.56 5.54
N ARG A 50 5.61 -13.46 4.56
CA ARG A 50 4.34 -13.50 3.84
C ARG A 50 3.17 -13.84 4.74
N GLU A 51 3.26 -14.95 5.48
CA GLU A 51 2.17 -15.39 6.35
C GLU A 51 1.84 -14.35 7.45
N PRO A 52 2.82 -13.83 8.22
CA PRO A 52 2.54 -12.77 9.19
C PRO A 52 1.89 -11.53 8.57
N THR A 53 2.33 -11.11 7.37
CA THR A 53 1.73 -9.95 6.69
C THR A 53 0.26 -10.21 6.31
N ALA A 54 -0.07 -11.44 5.88
CA ALA A 54 -1.45 -11.80 5.57
C ALA A 54 -2.33 -11.82 6.83
N GLU A 55 -1.81 -12.33 7.96
CA GLU A 55 -2.49 -12.32 9.25
C GLU A 55 -2.71 -10.88 9.76
N GLU A 56 -1.70 -10.00 9.63
CA GLU A 56 -1.80 -8.58 9.97
C GLU A 56 -2.91 -7.88 9.16
N VAL A 57 -2.99 -8.14 7.84
CA VAL A 57 -4.07 -7.61 7.00
C VAL A 57 -5.43 -8.18 7.40
N GLN A 58 -5.51 -9.48 7.69
CA GLN A 58 -6.76 -10.11 8.13
C GLN A 58 -7.26 -9.49 9.43
N ALA A 59 -6.37 -9.24 10.40
CA ALA A 59 -6.73 -8.59 11.65
C ALA A 59 -7.32 -7.18 11.45
N VAL A 60 -6.78 -6.39 10.51
CA VAL A 60 -7.35 -5.08 10.15
C VAL A 60 -8.75 -5.24 9.55
N VAL A 61 -8.93 -6.22 8.65
CA VAL A 61 -10.22 -6.50 8.01
C VAL A 61 -11.27 -6.92 9.04
N ASP A 62 -10.91 -7.77 9.99
CA ASP A 62 -11.82 -8.22 11.05
C ASP A 62 -12.30 -7.04 11.90
N ARG A 63 -11.39 -6.12 12.26
CA ARG A 63 -11.76 -4.87 12.96
C ARG A 63 -12.71 -3.99 12.15
N PHE A 64 -12.56 -3.95 10.82
CA PHE A 64 -13.43 -3.17 9.94
C PHE A 64 -14.83 -3.76 9.82
N VAL A 65 -14.94 -5.09 9.82
CA VAL A 65 -16.21 -5.81 9.85
C VAL A 65 -16.89 -5.63 11.19
N ASP A 66 -16.17 -5.81 12.30
CA ASP A 66 -16.71 -5.70 13.66
C ASP A 66 -17.23 -4.30 13.99
N ALA A 67 -16.53 -3.26 13.53
CA ALA A 67 -16.96 -1.86 13.70
C ALA A 67 -17.95 -1.39 12.62
N ASP A 68 -18.19 -2.21 11.60
CA ASP A 68 -18.98 -1.88 10.40
C ASP A 68 -18.57 -0.54 9.79
N VAL A 69 -17.40 -0.44 9.13
CA VAL A 69 -16.90 0.80 8.49
C VAL A 69 -17.60 1.17 7.17
N SER A 70 -18.89 0.84 7.03
CA SER A 70 -19.64 0.95 5.78
C SER A 70 -19.74 2.37 5.23
N ALA A 71 -19.65 3.38 6.09
CA ALA A 71 -19.62 4.79 5.68
C ALA A 71 -18.38 5.14 4.85
N LEU A 72 -17.27 4.42 5.02
CA LEU A 72 -16.02 4.68 4.30
C LEU A 72 -15.83 3.81 3.06
N VAL A 73 -16.76 2.92 2.72
CA VAL A 73 -16.60 2.01 1.57
C VAL A 73 -16.94 2.74 0.26
N PRO A 74 -15.99 2.87 -0.69
CA PRO A 74 -16.24 3.47 -1.99
C PRO A 74 -17.02 2.53 -2.93
N GLU A 75 -17.54 3.06 -4.02
CA GLU A 75 -18.29 2.29 -5.03
C GLU A 75 -17.41 1.24 -5.72
N VAL A 76 -16.13 1.54 -5.94
CA VAL A 76 -15.15 0.55 -6.45
C VAL A 76 -14.75 -0.52 -5.41
N GLY A 77 -15.22 -0.42 -4.17
CA GLY A 77 -14.88 -1.29 -3.05
C GLY A 77 -13.59 -0.89 -2.31
N MET A 78 -13.60 -1.09 -1.00
CA MET A 78 -12.48 -0.83 -0.10
C MET A 78 -11.49 -1.98 -0.17
N ASN A 79 -10.20 -1.70 -0.12
CA ASN A 79 -9.18 -2.74 -0.02
C ASN A 79 -8.09 -2.34 0.97
N VAL A 80 -7.75 -3.27 1.85
CA VAL A 80 -6.63 -3.17 2.78
C VAL A 80 -5.45 -3.90 2.15
N VAL A 81 -4.30 -3.25 2.09
CA VAL A 81 -3.07 -3.81 1.56
C VAL A 81 -1.98 -3.75 2.62
N GLY A 82 -1.29 -4.88 2.81
CA GLY A 82 -0.08 -4.98 3.61
C GLY A 82 1.10 -5.45 2.74
N ALA A 83 2.21 -4.74 2.82
CA ALA A 83 3.48 -5.13 2.20
C ALA A 83 4.35 -5.89 3.19
N THR A 84 5.03 -6.93 2.71
CA THR A 84 6.14 -7.50 3.48
C THR A 84 7.22 -6.42 3.69
N PRO A 85 8.07 -6.53 4.71
CA PRO A 85 9.14 -5.56 4.96
C PRO A 85 10.08 -5.34 3.76
N TYR A 86 10.19 -6.33 2.86
CA TYR A 86 11.06 -6.27 1.68
C TYR A 86 10.29 -6.30 0.35
N ALA A 87 8.99 -5.99 0.34
CA ALA A 87 8.20 -6.00 -0.89
C ALA A 87 8.72 -4.97 -1.89
N GLU A 88 8.92 -5.38 -3.14
CA GLU A 88 9.22 -4.49 -4.27
C GLU A 88 8.20 -4.64 -5.39
N THR A 89 7.36 -5.68 -5.32
CA THR A 89 6.37 -6.00 -6.35
C THR A 89 4.99 -6.24 -5.74
N VAL A 90 3.95 -6.11 -6.55
CA VAL A 90 2.56 -6.38 -6.13
C VAL A 90 2.38 -7.81 -5.61
N ALA A 91 3.14 -8.77 -6.15
CA ALA A 91 3.11 -10.17 -5.72
C ALA A 91 3.61 -10.40 -4.29
N GLU A 92 4.26 -9.39 -3.69
CA GLU A 92 4.79 -9.37 -2.33
C GLU A 92 3.93 -8.51 -1.39
N THR A 93 2.72 -8.17 -1.83
CA THR A 93 1.71 -7.50 -1.01
C THR A 93 0.50 -8.40 -0.82
N ALA A 94 -0.04 -8.45 0.41
CA ALA A 94 -1.27 -9.13 0.77
C ALA A 94 -2.44 -8.15 0.72
N ALA A 95 -3.59 -8.61 0.22
CA ALA A 95 -4.80 -7.80 0.16
C ALA A 95 -6.07 -8.68 0.16
N VAL A 96 -7.24 -8.07 0.34
CA VAL A 96 -8.52 -8.79 0.26
C VAL A 96 -8.84 -9.11 -1.21
N GLU A 97 -8.93 -10.40 -1.54
CA GLU A 97 -9.36 -10.85 -2.86
C GLU A 97 -10.83 -10.47 -3.07
N GLY A 98 -11.10 -9.79 -4.19
CA GLY A 98 -12.45 -9.29 -4.48
C GLY A 98 -12.87 -8.06 -3.67
N ARG A 99 -11.99 -7.48 -2.84
CA ARG A 99 -12.25 -6.27 -2.03
C ARG A 99 -13.31 -6.47 -0.95
N ILE A 100 -13.48 -5.42 -0.16
CA ILE A 100 -14.48 -5.27 0.87
C ILE A 100 -15.60 -4.39 0.32
N THR A 101 -16.85 -4.85 0.42
CA THR A 101 -18.03 -4.15 -0.10
C THR A 101 -19.04 -3.87 1.00
N ARG A 102 -19.87 -2.86 0.76
CA ARG A 102 -21.01 -2.53 1.62
C ARG A 102 -22.19 -3.41 1.28
N THR A 103 -22.85 -3.93 2.29
CA THR A 103 -24.08 -4.75 2.21
C THR A 103 -25.17 -4.12 3.08
N LEU A 104 -26.38 -4.68 3.03
CA LEU A 104 -27.47 -4.27 3.93
C LEU A 104 -27.20 -4.62 5.40
N SER A 105 -26.23 -5.48 5.66
CA SER A 105 -25.86 -5.96 7.00
C SER A 105 -24.53 -5.39 7.50
N GLY A 106 -24.01 -4.35 6.83
CA GLY A 106 -22.72 -3.73 7.13
C GLY A 106 -21.67 -4.05 6.06
N VAL A 107 -20.41 -4.18 6.48
CA VAL A 107 -19.26 -4.41 5.59
C VAL A 107 -18.93 -5.90 5.48
N GLN A 108 -18.67 -6.38 4.25
CA GLN A 108 -18.32 -7.78 3.99
C GLN A 108 -17.08 -7.90 3.08
N PRO A 109 -16.03 -8.65 3.47
CA PRO A 109 -14.99 -9.06 2.54
C PRO A 109 -15.53 -10.13 1.59
N ASN A 110 -15.33 -9.96 0.28
CA ASN A 110 -15.86 -10.89 -0.72
C ASN A 110 -15.16 -12.26 -0.69
N ARG A 111 -13.86 -12.28 -0.39
CA ARG A 111 -13.04 -13.48 -0.21
C ARG A 111 -11.96 -13.21 0.85
N GLY A 112 -11.06 -14.16 1.07
CA GLY A 112 -9.99 -14.04 2.05
C GLY A 112 -8.81 -13.18 1.57
N VAL A 113 -7.84 -12.99 2.47
CA VAL A 113 -6.58 -12.31 2.18
C VAL A 113 -5.66 -13.19 1.34
N ARG A 114 -5.11 -12.62 0.27
CA ARG A 114 -4.21 -13.28 -0.68
C ARG A 114 -3.12 -12.32 -1.14
N PHE A 115 -1.95 -12.88 -1.44
CA PHE A 115 -0.88 -12.12 -2.07
C PHE A 115 -1.19 -11.81 -3.53
N GLY A 116 -0.82 -10.60 -3.97
CA GLY A 116 -1.05 -10.14 -5.33
C GLY A 116 -2.52 -9.88 -5.68
N ALA A 117 -3.41 -9.84 -4.68
CA ALA A 117 -4.85 -9.69 -4.90
C ALA A 117 -5.31 -8.26 -5.21
N SER A 118 -4.46 -7.25 -4.96
CA SER A 118 -4.75 -5.84 -5.23
C SER A 118 -3.62 -5.21 -6.03
N SER A 119 -3.90 -4.68 -7.22
CA SER A 119 -2.87 -4.03 -8.03
C SER A 119 -2.77 -2.53 -7.79
N HIS A 120 -3.89 -1.83 -7.57
CA HIS A 120 -3.90 -0.36 -7.51
C HIS A 120 -3.34 0.18 -6.19
N VAL A 121 -3.90 -0.26 -5.05
CA VAL A 121 -3.46 0.19 -3.73
C VAL A 121 -2.06 -0.32 -3.42
N ALA A 122 -1.71 -1.53 -3.88
CA ALA A 122 -0.35 -2.06 -3.74
C ALA A 122 0.69 -1.23 -4.49
N ARG A 123 0.44 -0.85 -5.76
CA ARG A 123 1.37 0.01 -6.50
C ARG A 123 1.53 1.38 -5.85
N PHE A 124 0.43 1.95 -5.33
CA PHE A 124 0.50 3.20 -4.57
C PHE A 124 1.37 3.04 -3.32
N LEU A 125 1.13 2.02 -2.50
CA LEU A 125 1.91 1.75 -1.29
C LEU A 125 3.39 1.53 -1.63
N LEU A 126 3.71 0.70 -2.62
CA LEU A 126 5.10 0.47 -3.05
C LEU A 126 5.77 1.76 -3.54
N SER A 127 5.03 2.63 -4.24
CA SER A 127 5.56 3.92 -4.67
C SER A 127 5.79 4.87 -3.50
N ALA A 128 4.89 4.88 -2.51
CA ALA A 128 5.05 5.67 -1.28
C ALA A 128 6.29 5.23 -0.49
N ARG A 129 6.62 3.94 -0.53
CA ARG A 129 7.81 3.36 0.13
C ARG A 129 9.14 3.79 -0.49
N GLU A 130 9.15 4.35 -1.70
CA GLU A 130 10.37 4.99 -2.23
C GLU A 130 10.72 6.30 -1.47
N PHE A 131 9.74 6.91 -0.80
CA PHE A 131 9.92 8.13 0.00
C PHE A 131 9.92 7.83 1.50
N VAL A 132 9.09 6.87 1.93
CA VAL A 132 8.93 6.48 3.34
C VAL A 132 9.08 4.96 3.45
N PRO A 133 10.32 4.42 3.53
CA PRO A 133 10.59 2.99 3.40
C PRO A 133 9.84 2.09 4.39
N ASP A 134 9.55 2.61 5.58
CA ASP A 134 8.89 1.89 6.67
C ASP A 134 7.36 1.77 6.51
N LEU A 135 6.75 2.48 5.55
CA LEU A 135 5.32 2.29 5.27
C LEU A 135 5.06 0.84 4.85
N ARG A 136 4.08 0.20 5.47
CA ARG A 136 3.72 -1.20 5.18
C ARG A 136 2.27 -1.41 4.89
N PHE A 137 1.38 -0.50 5.28
CA PHE A 137 -0.06 -0.71 5.18
C PHE A 137 -0.74 0.47 4.51
N ALA A 138 -1.77 0.18 3.73
CA ALA A 138 -2.64 1.19 3.14
C ALA A 138 -4.08 0.67 3.00
N VAL A 139 -5.04 1.59 3.09
CA VAL A 139 -6.45 1.32 2.75
C VAL A 139 -6.99 2.42 1.85
N ASN A 140 -7.81 2.08 0.86
CA ASN A 140 -8.58 3.06 0.09
C ASN A 140 -10.00 3.19 0.64
N CYS A 141 -10.40 4.42 0.91
CA CYS A 141 -11.72 4.78 1.41
C CYS A 141 -12.42 5.71 0.41
N ARG A 142 -13.75 5.79 0.52
CA ARG A 142 -14.59 6.79 -0.12
C ARG A 142 -14.07 8.20 0.19
N PHE A 143 -14.19 9.11 -0.76
CA PHE A 143 -13.92 10.53 -0.53
C PHE A 143 -15.07 11.40 -1.05
N ASP A 144 -15.70 12.13 -0.14
CA ASP A 144 -16.77 13.09 -0.37
C ASP A 144 -16.67 14.25 0.63
N ALA A 145 -17.67 15.13 0.66
CA ALA A 145 -17.66 16.31 1.53
C ALA A 145 -17.60 15.94 3.02
N ASP A 146 -18.28 14.86 3.43
CA ASP A 146 -18.30 14.40 4.82
C ASP A 146 -16.92 13.88 5.23
N VAL A 147 -16.29 13.05 4.39
CA VAL A 147 -14.92 12.57 4.63
C VAL A 147 -13.91 13.73 4.62
N ALA A 148 -14.09 14.72 3.75
CA ALA A 148 -13.22 15.91 3.73
C ALA A 148 -13.32 16.71 5.04
N ALA A 149 -14.54 16.98 5.52
CA ALA A 149 -14.77 17.68 6.78
C ALA A 149 -14.20 16.88 7.98
N ALA A 150 -14.38 15.56 7.98
CA ALA A 150 -13.82 14.70 9.02
C ALA A 150 -12.28 14.74 9.06
N LEU A 151 -11.62 14.71 7.90
CA LEU A 151 -10.16 14.84 7.83
C LEU A 151 -9.65 16.19 8.33
N GLU A 152 -10.40 17.27 8.08
CA GLU A 152 -10.09 18.61 8.63
C GLU A 152 -10.23 18.64 10.16
N SER A 153 -11.31 18.04 10.69
CA SER A 153 -11.56 17.95 12.14
C SER A 153 -10.50 17.13 12.89
N LEU A 154 -10.02 16.05 12.29
CA LEU A 154 -8.98 15.19 12.86
C LEU A 154 -7.58 15.82 12.86
N GLU A 155 -7.39 16.96 12.20
CA GLU A 155 -6.12 17.70 12.10
C GLU A 155 -4.94 16.83 11.61
N TRP A 156 -5.22 15.83 10.75
CA TRP A 156 -4.17 14.96 10.23
C TRP A 156 -3.34 15.63 9.14
N PRO A 157 -2.05 15.27 9.01
CA PRO A 157 -1.26 15.63 7.83
C PRO A 157 -1.88 15.00 6.58
N VAL A 158 -2.54 15.82 5.75
CA VAL A 158 -3.15 15.39 4.49
C VAL A 158 -2.33 15.89 3.31
N ALA A 159 -2.14 15.02 2.32
CA ALA A 159 -1.64 15.37 1.00
C ALA A 159 -2.74 15.17 -0.04
N GLU A 160 -2.66 15.89 -1.15
CA GLU A 160 -3.60 15.79 -2.26
C GLU A 160 -2.81 15.74 -3.57
N TYR A 161 -3.30 14.95 -4.52
CA TYR A 161 -2.86 15.04 -5.90
C TYR A 161 -4.06 15.01 -6.86
N ASP A 162 -3.97 15.81 -7.92
CA ASP A 162 -4.96 15.85 -9.00
C ASP A 162 -4.44 15.08 -10.22
N ARG A 163 -5.17 14.06 -10.66
CA ARG A 163 -4.84 13.29 -11.88
C ARG A 163 -4.95 14.15 -13.14
N GLY A 164 -5.66 15.27 -13.11
CA GLY A 164 -5.70 16.26 -14.18
C GLY A 164 -4.34 16.93 -14.43
N GLU A 165 -3.49 17.02 -13.41
CA GLU A 165 -2.14 17.61 -13.51
C GLU A 165 -1.06 16.59 -13.91
N GLU A 166 -1.44 15.32 -14.05
CA GLU A 166 -0.53 14.27 -14.48
C GLU A 166 -0.10 14.50 -15.95
N PRO A 167 1.22 14.59 -16.22
CA PRO A 167 1.72 14.79 -17.58
C PRO A 167 1.25 13.68 -18.53
N ALA A 168 0.88 14.02 -19.76
CA ALA A 168 0.37 13.07 -20.74
C ALA A 168 1.30 11.86 -20.96
N ALA A 169 2.62 12.08 -20.94
CA ALA A 169 3.62 11.01 -21.06
C ALA A 169 3.59 9.97 -19.92
N VAL A 170 3.13 10.37 -18.72
CA VAL A 170 2.96 9.48 -17.57
C VAL A 170 1.64 8.70 -17.69
N LYS A 171 0.57 9.34 -18.20
CA LYS A 171 -0.74 8.70 -18.45
C LYS A 171 -0.67 7.57 -19.48
N GLU A 172 0.21 7.68 -20.47
CA GLU A 172 0.39 6.67 -21.53
C GLU A 172 1.10 5.39 -21.05
N THR A 173 1.75 5.42 -19.88
CA THR A 173 2.45 4.26 -19.32
C THR A 173 1.65 3.64 -18.18
N GLU A 174 1.14 2.42 -18.38
CA GLU A 174 0.35 1.72 -17.37
C GLU A 174 1.15 1.51 -16.07
N GLY A 175 0.63 2.02 -14.95
CA GLY A 175 1.26 1.95 -13.62
C GLY A 175 2.01 3.20 -13.18
N SER A 176 2.33 4.11 -14.11
CA SER A 176 3.11 5.33 -13.80
C SER A 176 2.33 6.40 -13.05
N THR A 177 0.99 6.44 -13.18
CA THR A 177 0.12 7.36 -12.44
C THR A 177 0.22 7.19 -10.92
N MET A 178 0.35 5.96 -10.43
CA MET A 178 0.47 5.71 -8.98
C MET A 178 1.83 6.18 -8.45
N GLY A 179 2.89 5.96 -9.23
CA GLY A 179 4.23 6.47 -8.92
C GLY A 179 4.28 8.00 -8.89
N TRP A 180 3.64 8.64 -9.86
CA TRP A 180 3.51 10.10 -9.91
C TRP A 180 2.68 10.65 -8.74
N GLY A 181 1.53 10.04 -8.43
CA GLY A 181 0.69 10.46 -7.30
C GLY A 181 1.39 10.30 -5.95
N ALA A 182 2.10 9.18 -5.73
CA ALA A 182 2.92 9.00 -4.54
C ALA A 182 4.04 10.05 -4.47
N ARG A 183 4.74 10.32 -5.58
CA ARG A 183 5.74 11.39 -5.61
C ARG A 183 5.14 12.73 -5.20
N ARG A 184 4.01 13.14 -5.79
CA ARG A 184 3.33 14.39 -5.40
C ARG A 184 2.91 14.42 -3.93
N ALA A 185 2.47 13.28 -3.41
CA ALA A 185 1.98 13.19 -2.04
C ALA A 185 3.08 13.19 -0.97
N PHE A 186 4.27 12.66 -1.29
CA PHE A 186 5.34 12.42 -0.31
C PHE A 186 6.63 13.24 -0.54
N GLU A 187 6.86 13.76 -1.74
CA GLU A 187 8.06 14.57 -2.05
C GLU A 187 8.06 15.90 -1.29
N ASP A 188 9.23 16.30 -0.79
CA ASP A 188 9.49 17.57 -0.09
C ASP A 188 8.65 17.84 1.18
N ARG A 189 8.29 16.79 1.92
CA ARG A 189 7.57 16.91 3.20
C ARG A 189 8.45 16.49 4.38
N ASP A 190 8.44 17.31 5.43
CA ASP A 190 9.13 17.00 6.69
C ASP A 190 8.50 15.80 7.40
N GLU A 191 7.18 15.66 7.30
CA GLU A 191 6.41 14.56 7.88
C GLU A 191 5.55 13.85 6.81
N PRO A 192 5.52 12.51 6.82
CA PRO A 192 4.74 11.76 5.85
C PRO A 192 3.24 11.95 6.10
N PRO A 193 2.42 12.17 5.04
CA PRO A 193 0.98 12.30 5.18
C PRO A 193 0.35 11.03 5.74
N VAL A 194 -0.67 11.22 6.57
CA VAL A 194 -1.54 10.15 7.07
C VAL A 194 -2.59 9.77 6.01
N ALA A 195 -3.12 10.77 5.32
CA ALA A 195 -4.15 10.63 4.31
C ALA A 195 -3.72 11.27 2.99
N ILE A 196 -4.02 10.60 1.88
CA ILE A 196 -3.71 11.06 0.54
C ILE A 196 -5.00 11.09 -0.28
N ILE A 197 -5.43 12.30 -0.64
CA ILE A 197 -6.63 12.54 -1.44
C ILE A 197 -6.29 12.41 -2.92
N ASP A 198 -7.07 11.57 -3.60
CA ASP A 198 -7.12 11.40 -5.05
C ASP A 198 -8.47 11.98 -5.51
N ARG A 199 -8.45 13.18 -6.11
CA ARG A 199 -9.69 13.86 -6.55
C ARG A 199 -10.43 13.13 -7.68
N GLY A 200 -9.87 12.05 -8.21
CA GLY A 200 -10.44 11.31 -9.33
C GLY A 200 -10.30 12.10 -10.65
N GLU A 201 -10.99 11.61 -11.68
CA GLU A 201 -11.17 12.29 -12.97
C GLU A 201 -12.44 11.72 -13.63
N VAL A 202 -12.80 12.17 -14.84
CA VAL A 202 -13.99 11.64 -15.52
C VAL A 202 -13.88 10.11 -15.65
N GLY A 203 -14.79 9.38 -15.01
CA GLY A 203 -14.79 7.92 -14.97
C GLY A 203 -13.89 7.27 -13.90
N LYS A 204 -13.22 8.06 -13.05
CA LYS A 204 -12.46 7.58 -11.90
C LYS A 204 -12.99 8.21 -10.62
N GLU A 205 -13.50 7.37 -9.72
CA GLU A 205 -14.02 7.78 -8.41
C GLU A 205 -12.93 8.51 -7.59
N ALA A 206 -13.33 9.56 -6.89
CA ALA A 206 -12.47 10.24 -5.93
C ALA A 206 -12.31 9.37 -4.67
N LEU A 207 -11.09 9.24 -4.18
CA LEU A 207 -10.76 8.34 -3.07
C LEU A 207 -9.80 9.03 -2.11
N VAL A 208 -9.81 8.61 -0.86
CA VAL A 208 -8.74 8.90 0.08
C VAL A 208 -8.01 7.61 0.40
N LYS A 209 -6.69 7.66 0.48
CA LYS A 209 -5.86 6.54 0.91
C LYS A 209 -5.26 6.87 2.26
N LEU A 210 -5.52 6.03 3.26
CA LEU A 210 -4.83 6.09 4.54
C LEU A 210 -3.62 5.17 4.47
N VAL A 211 -2.50 5.58 5.05
CA VAL A 211 -1.26 4.80 5.10
C VAL A 211 -0.77 4.65 6.54
N ALA A 212 -0.03 3.58 6.82
CA ALA A 212 0.62 3.36 8.11
C ALA A 212 1.84 2.43 8.00
N THR A 213 2.67 2.45 9.04
CA THR A 213 3.83 1.57 9.24
C THR A 213 3.45 0.21 9.82
N ASP A 214 2.33 0.15 10.54
CA ASP A 214 1.84 -1.02 11.28
C ASP A 214 0.31 -1.16 11.13
N PRO A 215 -0.24 -2.37 11.29
CA PRO A 215 -1.65 -2.64 11.05
C PRO A 215 -2.56 -1.98 12.09
N GLU A 216 -2.11 -1.85 13.34
CA GLU A 216 -2.87 -1.27 14.43
C GLU A 216 -3.16 0.22 14.16
N THR A 217 -2.13 0.97 13.79
CA THR A 217 -2.23 2.37 13.41
C THR A 217 -3.14 2.56 12.19
N LEU A 218 -3.04 1.69 11.17
CA LEU A 218 -3.94 1.78 10.01
C LEU A 218 -5.41 1.59 10.43
N ALA A 219 -5.66 0.58 11.26
CA ALA A 219 -7.00 0.29 11.73
C ALA A 219 -7.54 1.43 12.61
N ASP A 220 -6.76 1.93 13.56
CA ASP A 220 -7.14 3.01 14.47
C ASP A 220 -7.47 4.30 13.71
N ARG A 221 -6.65 4.66 12.71
CA ARG A 221 -6.93 5.79 11.82
C ARG A 221 -8.24 5.57 11.07
N THR A 222 -8.42 4.41 10.45
CA THR A 222 -9.65 4.17 9.66
C THR A 222 -10.90 4.22 10.53
N LEU A 223 -10.84 3.69 11.76
CA LEU A 223 -11.95 3.73 12.72
C LEU A 223 -12.17 5.12 13.34
N ALA A 224 -11.12 5.94 13.47
CA ALA A 224 -11.28 7.34 13.88
C ALA A 224 -11.98 8.15 12.79
N LEU A 225 -11.57 7.97 11.53
CA LEU A 225 -12.22 8.61 10.39
C LEU A 225 -13.69 8.19 10.25
N ASP A 226 -13.97 6.89 10.40
CA ASP A 226 -15.35 6.38 10.30
C ASP A 226 -16.26 6.94 11.39
N ARG A 227 -15.75 7.12 12.62
CA ARG A 227 -16.49 7.75 13.72
C ARG A 227 -16.78 9.21 13.42
N GLU A 228 -15.76 9.98 13.02
CA GLU A 228 -15.90 11.40 12.72
C GLU A 228 -16.90 11.65 11.56
N VAL A 229 -16.92 10.79 10.55
CA VAL A 229 -17.90 10.87 9.44
C VAL A 229 -19.34 10.60 9.89
N ARG A 230 -19.54 9.93 11.03
CA ARG A 230 -20.88 9.59 11.56
C ARG A 230 -21.41 10.58 12.59
N GLU A 231 -20.56 11.47 13.10
CA GLU A 231 -20.94 12.52 14.06
C GLU A 231 -21.70 13.67 13.37
#